data_AF-A0ABD5V749-F1
#
_entry.id   AF-A0ABD5V749-F1
#
_cell.length_a   1.000
_cell.length_b   1.000
_cell.length_c   1.000
_cell.angle_alpha   90.00
_cell.angle_beta   90.00
_cell.angle_gamma   90.00
#
_symmetry.space_group_name_H-M   'P 1'
#
loop_
_entity.id
_entity.type
_entity.pdbx_description
1 polymer ?
#
loop_
_entity_poly.entity_id
_entity_poly.type
_entity_poly.pdbx_seq_one_letter_code
_entity_poly.pdbx_strand_id
1 'polypeptide(L)'
;MTDPVDPWRADLEEAGQLTGPVAERIIGPHGDRGVRAIEAVTEGRVKQYRDFTVVVGHDEEYVVEDGGCTCKDSEYNLDPEDPTERCWHALAVTIAEATGNVDEHDMWYSEVRSFL
;
A
#
# COMPACT_ATOMS: atom_id res chain seq x y z
N MET A 1 -8.38 -3.58 -18.24
CA MET A 1 -6.94 -3.42 -18.48
C MET A 1 -6.26 -3.95 -17.24
N THR A 2 -5.53 -5.05 -17.34
CA THR A 2 -4.72 -5.54 -16.22
C THR A 2 -3.72 -4.43 -15.92
N ASP A 3 -3.78 -3.87 -14.73
CA ASP A 3 -2.78 -2.93 -14.24
C ASP A 3 -1.42 -3.61 -14.48
N PRO A 4 -0.49 -3.03 -15.28
CA PRO A 4 0.84 -3.62 -15.48
C PRO A 4 1.61 -3.71 -14.15
N VAL A 5 1.07 -3.11 -13.09
CA VAL A 5 1.55 -3.24 -11.72
C VAL A 5 1.31 -4.65 -11.21
N ASP A 6 2.31 -5.41 -11.59
CA ASP A 6 2.96 -6.42 -10.80
C ASP A 6 2.37 -7.83 -10.91
N PRO A 7 3.07 -8.76 -11.60
CA PRO A 7 2.64 -10.15 -11.68
C PRO A 7 2.49 -10.81 -10.30
N TRP A 8 3.12 -10.25 -9.26
CA TRP A 8 2.95 -10.72 -7.88
C TRP A 8 1.57 -10.43 -7.29
N ARG A 9 0.79 -9.47 -7.81
CA ARG A 9 -0.57 -9.19 -7.32
C ARG A 9 -1.50 -10.38 -7.60
N ALA A 10 -1.43 -10.93 -8.81
CA ALA A 10 -2.18 -12.14 -9.15
C ALA A 10 -1.78 -13.32 -8.26
N ASP A 11 -0.49 -13.45 -7.96
CA ASP A 11 -0.01 -14.48 -7.04
C ASP A 11 -0.50 -14.28 -5.59
N LEU A 12 -0.63 -13.03 -5.13
CA LEU A 12 -1.23 -12.72 -3.82
C LEU A 12 -2.70 -13.08 -3.78
N GLU A 13 -3.46 -12.70 -4.81
CA GLU A 13 -4.89 -12.98 -4.92
C GLU A 13 -5.14 -14.50 -4.99
N GLU A 14 -4.31 -15.25 -5.72
CA GLU A 14 -4.36 -16.72 -5.76
C GLU A 14 -4.00 -17.35 -4.41
N ALA A 15 -2.94 -16.88 -3.76
CA ALA A 15 -2.50 -17.43 -2.48
C ALA A 15 -3.41 -17.02 -1.30
N GLY A 16 -4.11 -15.90 -1.41
CA GLY A 16 -4.92 -15.28 -0.34
C GLY A 16 -4.11 -14.81 0.86
N GLN A 17 -2.78 -14.83 0.80
CA GLN A 17 -1.88 -14.46 1.89
C GLN A 17 -0.48 -14.14 1.38
N LEU A 18 0.29 -13.42 2.19
CA LEU A 18 1.69 -13.15 1.91
C LEU A 18 2.53 -14.39 2.18
N THR A 19 3.16 -14.94 1.14
CA THR A 19 4.08 -16.08 1.24
C THR A 19 5.51 -15.64 0.95
N GLY A 20 6.51 -16.40 1.40
CA GLY A 20 7.93 -16.12 1.12
C GLY A 20 8.22 -15.88 -0.38
N PRO A 21 7.79 -16.77 -1.30
CA PRO A 21 8.01 -16.58 -2.73
C PRO A 21 7.35 -15.33 -3.32
N VAL A 22 6.19 -14.93 -2.78
CA VAL A 22 5.49 -13.72 -3.24
C VAL A 22 6.16 -12.47 -2.68
N ALA A 23 6.61 -12.50 -1.42
CA ALA A 23 7.42 -11.44 -0.82
C ALA A 23 8.69 -11.17 -1.61
N GLU A 24 9.40 -12.21 -2.06
CA GLU A 24 10.59 -12.07 -2.91
C GLU A 24 10.27 -11.38 -4.25
N ARG A 25 9.11 -11.68 -4.85
CA ARG A 25 8.67 -11.05 -6.11
C ARG A 25 8.24 -9.59 -5.94
N ILE A 26 7.80 -9.21 -4.74
CA ILE A 26 7.56 -7.81 -4.38
C ILE A 26 8.89 -7.08 -4.15
N ILE A 27 9.79 -7.67 -3.37
CA ILE A 27 11.06 -7.03 -2.98
C ILE A 27 12.01 -6.89 -4.18
N GLY A 28 12.02 -7.84 -5.12
CA GLY A 28 12.90 -7.81 -6.28
C GLY A 28 12.90 -6.47 -7.05
N PRO A 29 11.74 -6.02 -7.59
CA PRO A 29 11.63 -4.74 -8.28
C PRO A 29 11.59 -3.53 -7.33
N HIS A 30 11.01 -3.66 -6.13
CA HIS A 30 10.72 -2.51 -5.26
C HIS A 30 11.78 -2.23 -4.19
N GLY A 31 12.73 -3.14 -4.00
CA GLY A 31 13.80 -3.03 -3.00
C GLY A 31 13.28 -2.72 -1.59
N ASP A 32 13.90 -1.73 -0.93
CA ASP A 32 13.53 -1.28 0.42
C ASP A 32 12.08 -0.80 0.51
N ARG A 33 11.50 -0.24 -0.58
CA ARG A 33 10.09 0.15 -0.60
C ARG A 33 9.19 -1.06 -0.49
N GLY A 34 9.54 -2.15 -1.16
CA GLY A 34 8.83 -3.43 -1.06
C GLY A 34 8.90 -4.02 0.36
N VAL A 35 10.06 -4.00 1.00
CA VAL A 35 10.23 -4.49 2.38
C VAL A 35 9.32 -3.71 3.35
N ARG A 36 9.36 -2.38 3.33
CA ARG A 36 8.55 -1.53 4.22
C ARG A 36 7.05 -1.72 4.00
N ALA A 37 6.64 -1.93 2.75
CA ALA A 37 5.24 -2.20 2.43
C ALA A 37 4.75 -3.48 3.10
N ILE A 38 5.54 -4.55 3.02
CA ILE A 38 5.22 -5.85 3.64
C ILE A 38 5.16 -5.74 5.17
N GLU A 39 6.11 -5.03 5.78
CA GLU A 39 6.11 -4.76 7.23
C GLU A 39 4.84 -4.04 7.65
N ALA A 40 4.44 -2.99 6.91
CA ALA A 40 3.25 -2.22 7.23
C ALA A 40 1.95 -3.04 7.16
N VAL A 41 1.81 -3.92 6.17
CA VAL A 41 0.67 -4.82 6.07
C VAL A 41 0.67 -5.82 7.23
N THR A 42 1.83 -6.41 7.53
CA THR A 42 1.97 -7.40 8.61
C THR A 42 1.66 -6.78 9.99
N GLU A 43 1.97 -5.50 10.17
CA GLU A 43 1.71 -4.73 11.39
C GLU A 43 0.31 -4.11 11.43
N GLY A 44 -0.55 -4.33 10.42
CA GLY A 44 -1.91 -3.79 10.37
C GLY A 44 -1.96 -2.26 10.26
N ARG A 45 -0.98 -1.65 9.58
CA ARG A 45 -0.85 -0.19 9.43
C ARG A 45 -1.63 0.39 8.25
N VAL A 46 -2.37 -0.42 7.51
CA VAL A 46 -3.24 0.01 6.41
C VAL A 46 -4.68 0.11 6.90
N LYS A 47 -5.19 1.34 6.98
CA LYS A 47 -6.53 1.69 7.50
C LYS A 47 -7.43 2.10 6.34
N GLN A 48 -8.48 1.34 6.08
CA GLN A 48 -9.41 1.68 5.00
C GLN A 48 -10.61 2.42 5.58
N TYR A 49 -10.86 3.63 5.08
CA TYR A 49 -12.08 4.40 5.33
C TYR A 49 -13.00 4.31 4.11
N ARG A 50 -14.21 4.84 4.23
CA ARG A 50 -15.22 4.80 3.15
C ARG A 50 -14.79 5.57 1.89
N ASP A 51 -13.97 6.60 2.06
CA ASP A 51 -13.55 7.51 1.00
C ASP A 51 -12.10 7.33 0.57
N PHE A 52 -11.21 6.85 1.45
CA PHE A 52 -9.80 6.67 1.14
C PHE A 52 -9.10 5.68 2.07
N THR A 53 -7.88 5.30 1.71
CA THR A 53 -7.02 4.47 2.55
C THR A 53 -5.91 5.32 3.19
N VAL A 54 -5.69 5.15 4.48
CA VAL A 54 -4.58 5.76 5.22
C VAL A 54 -3.55 4.68 5.54
N VAL A 55 -2.28 4.97 5.28
CA VAL A 55 -1.17 4.15 5.73
C VAL A 55 -0.42 4.89 6.83
N VAL A 56 -0.31 4.27 8.00
CA VAL A 56 0.43 4.81 9.13
C VAL A 56 1.92 4.59 8.88
N GLY A 57 2.63 5.68 8.59
CA GLY A 57 4.09 5.71 8.51
C GLY A 57 4.74 5.72 9.88
N HIS A 58 6.07 5.76 9.92
CA HIS A 58 6.80 5.88 11.18
C HIS A 58 6.68 7.27 11.81
N ASP A 59 6.57 8.31 10.98
CA ASP A 59 6.57 9.72 11.41
C ASP A 59 5.17 10.37 11.32
N GLU A 60 4.36 9.98 10.33
CA GLU A 60 3.07 10.59 10.02
C GLU A 60 2.13 9.60 9.30
N GLU A 61 0.87 10.01 9.13
CA GLU A 61 -0.15 9.29 8.36
C GLU A 61 -0.17 9.79 6.91
N TYR A 62 -0.32 8.87 5.96
CA TYR A 62 -0.36 9.19 4.53
C TYR A 62 -1.63 8.70 3.88
N VAL A 63 -2.28 9.59 3.13
CA VAL A 63 -3.46 9.27 2.33
C VAL A 63 -3.01 8.64 1.02
N VAL A 64 -3.64 7.53 0.66
CA VAL A 64 -3.42 6.78 -0.58
C VAL A 64 -4.76 6.63 -1.31
N GLU A 65 -4.79 7.13 -2.54
CA GLU A 65 -5.96 7.12 -3.43
C GLU A 65 -5.50 6.86 -4.86
N ASP A 66 -6.21 5.98 -5.59
CA ASP A 66 -5.93 5.62 -6.98
C ASP A 66 -4.44 5.29 -7.28
N GLY A 67 -3.75 4.67 -6.32
CA GLY A 67 -2.33 4.31 -6.40
C GLY A 67 -1.36 5.47 -6.14
N GLY A 68 -1.84 6.70 -5.99
CA GLY A 68 -1.07 7.86 -5.57
C GLY A 68 -0.94 7.96 -4.05
N CYS A 69 0.07 8.68 -3.56
CA CYS A 69 0.28 8.90 -2.13
C CYS A 69 0.73 10.36 -1.86
N THR A 70 0.33 10.91 -0.71
CA THR A 70 0.73 12.25 -0.29
C THR A 70 2.16 12.34 0.30
N CYS A 71 2.97 11.29 0.22
CA CYS A 71 4.31 11.28 0.79
C CYS A 71 5.35 11.95 -0.14
N LYS A 72 6.43 12.47 0.45
CA LYS A 72 7.54 13.10 -0.28
C LYS A 72 8.23 12.17 -1.27
N ASP A 73 8.27 10.87 -0.99
CA ASP A 73 8.85 9.90 -1.92
C ASP A 73 8.04 9.85 -3.21
N SER A 74 6.71 9.82 -3.11
CA SER A 74 5.80 9.90 -4.26
C SER A 74 5.87 11.24 -4.98
N GLU A 75 6.07 12.34 -4.24
CA GLU A 75 6.13 13.69 -4.82
C GLU A 75 7.42 13.97 -5.58
N TYR A 76 8.56 13.43 -5.13
CA TYR A 76 9.88 13.87 -5.61
C TYR A 76 10.76 12.78 -6.21
N ASN A 77 10.50 11.49 -5.94
CA ASN A 77 11.47 10.42 -6.22
C ASN A 77 10.94 9.29 -7.12
N LEU A 78 9.72 9.40 -7.63
CA LEU A 78 9.13 8.42 -8.55
C LEU A 78 8.90 9.04 -9.91
N ASP A 79 9.13 8.26 -10.96
CA ASP A 79 8.75 8.62 -12.32
C ASP A 79 7.22 8.47 -12.48
N PRO A 80 6.46 9.57 -12.68
CA PRO A 80 5.01 9.48 -12.86
C PRO A 80 4.59 8.78 -14.16
N GLU A 81 5.51 8.57 -15.10
CA GLU A 81 5.27 7.84 -16.34
C GLU A 81 5.57 6.34 -16.23
N ASP A 82 6.28 5.90 -15.17
CA ASP A 82 6.54 4.49 -14.89
C ASP A 82 5.50 3.94 -13.89
N PRO A 83 4.53 3.13 -14.32
CA PRO A 83 3.51 2.60 -13.42
C PRO A 83 4.07 1.67 -12.34
N THR A 84 5.26 1.10 -12.54
CA THR A 84 5.91 0.20 -11.58
C THR A 84 6.61 0.96 -10.45
N GLU A 85 6.91 2.25 -10.63
CA GLU A 85 7.49 3.06 -9.56
C GLU A 85 6.41 3.55 -8.60
N ARG A 86 6.30 2.86 -7.46
CA ARG A 86 5.36 3.21 -6.37
C ARG A 86 6.10 3.40 -5.05
N CYS A 87 5.66 4.37 -4.25
CA CYS A 87 6.16 4.52 -2.88
C CYS A 87 5.69 3.34 -2.03
N TRP A 88 6.37 3.11 -0.90
CA TRP A 88 6.04 1.98 -0.05
C TRP A 88 4.59 2.00 0.50
N HIS A 89 3.99 3.18 0.70
CA HIS A 89 2.60 3.30 1.15
C HIS A 89 1.61 2.78 0.10
N ALA A 90 1.78 3.17 -1.17
CA ALA A 90 0.93 2.72 -2.26
C ALA A 90 1.07 1.20 -2.50
N LEU A 91 2.29 0.68 -2.35
CA LEU A 91 2.55 -0.76 -2.37
C LEU A 91 1.83 -1.47 -1.21
N ALA A 92 1.88 -0.91 0.01
CA ALA A 92 1.22 -1.48 1.18
C ALA A 92 -0.30 -1.60 0.98
N VAL A 93 -0.94 -0.56 0.43
CA VAL A 93 -2.38 -0.62 0.10
C VAL A 93 -2.66 -1.72 -0.92
N THR A 94 -1.88 -1.78 -2.00
CA THR A 94 -2.04 -2.81 -3.04
C THR A 94 -1.95 -4.23 -2.46
N ILE A 95 -0.98 -4.47 -1.56
CA ILE A 95 -0.78 -5.77 -0.91
C ILE A 95 -1.91 -6.08 0.08
N ALA A 96 -2.31 -5.09 0.90
CA ALA A 96 -3.38 -5.25 1.88
C ALA A 96 -4.71 -5.60 1.22
N GLU A 97 -5.08 -4.89 0.15
CA GLU A 97 -6.28 -5.16 -0.63
C GLU A 97 -6.25 -6.56 -1.26
N ALA A 98 -5.13 -6.94 -1.88
CA ALA A 98 -4.99 -8.25 -2.53
C ALA A 98 -5.05 -9.42 -1.54
N THR A 99 -4.70 -9.19 -0.28
CA THR A 99 -4.70 -10.22 0.78
C THR A 99 -5.87 -10.11 1.75
N GLY A 100 -6.74 -9.11 1.61
CA GLY A 100 -7.80 -8.82 2.57
C GLY A 100 -7.31 -8.36 3.95
N ASN A 101 -6.04 -7.96 4.08
CA ASN A 101 -5.43 -7.49 5.33
C ASN A 101 -5.56 -5.97 5.48
N VAL A 102 -6.76 -5.45 5.32
CA VAL A 102 -7.11 -4.05 5.60
C VAL A 102 -7.78 -3.95 6.97
N ASP A 103 -7.43 -2.94 7.76
CA ASP A 103 -8.19 -2.59 8.97
C ASP A 103 -9.33 -1.65 8.55
N GLU A 104 -10.53 -2.22 8.40
CA GLU A 104 -11.72 -1.51 7.92
C GLU A 104 -12.31 -0.63 9.04
N HIS A 105 -12.39 0.67 8.78
CA HIS A 105 -13.07 1.63 9.64
C HIS A 105 -14.34 2.12 8.95
N ASP A 106 -15.50 1.74 9.48
CA ASP A 106 -16.82 2.18 8.98
C ASP A 106 -17.17 3.61 9.41
N MET A 107 -16.23 4.54 9.23
CA MET A 107 -16.32 5.96 9.58
C MET A 107 -15.75 6.81 8.44
N TRP A 108 -16.15 8.07 8.35
CA TRP A 108 -15.47 9.03 7.49
C TRP A 108 -14.28 9.61 8.23
N TYR A 109 -13.12 9.78 7.60
CA TYR A 109 -11.95 10.33 8.32
C TYR A 109 -12.19 11.75 8.85
N SER A 110 -13.08 12.54 8.22
CA SER A 110 -13.53 13.83 8.74
C SER A 110 -14.13 13.75 10.16
N GLU A 111 -14.63 12.58 10.56
CA GLU A 111 -15.14 12.30 11.90
C GLU A 111 -14.00 11.94 12.87
N VAL A 112 -12.90 11.37 12.38
CA VAL A 112 -11.73 10.92 13.16
C VAL A 112 -10.70 12.03 13.36
N ARG A 113 -10.45 12.86 12.34
CA ARG A 113 -9.47 13.96 12.40
C ARG A 113 -9.81 15.05 13.41
N SER A 114 -11.03 15.07 13.92
CA SER A 114 -11.45 16.00 14.99
C SER A 114 -10.89 15.65 16.37
N PHE A 115 -10.20 14.52 16.52
CA PHE A 115 -9.62 14.03 17.78
C PHE A 115 -8.08 14.01 17.82
N LEU A 116 -7.40 14.51 16.78
CA LEU A 116 -5.92 14.62 16.71
C LEU A 116 -5.44 16.07 16.90
#